data_AF-A0A843DBJ1-F1
#
_entry.id   AF-A0A843DBJ1-F1
#
_cell.length_a   1.000
_cell.length_b   1.000
_cell.length_c   1.000
_cell.angle_alpha   90.00
_cell.angle_beta   90.00
_cell.angle_gamma   90.00
#
_symmetry.space_group_name_H-M   'P 1'
#
loop_
_entity.id
_entity.type
_entity.pdbx_description
1 polymer ?
#
loop_
_entity_poly.entity_id
_entity_poly.type
_entity_poly.pdbx_seq_one_letter_code
_entity_poly.pdbx_strand_id
1 'polypeptide(L)'
;MALRTIYPCYFDVSLTRKEGRRVAKSEAVPQPNLSRLARAAKSAGLAVAEEDTSKSHPARWFAREGRLVIDFAGSKEELLHKIASAL
;
A
#
# COMPACT_ATOMS: atom_id res chain seq x y z
N MET A 1 16.85 -5.66 7.22
CA MET A 1 16.21 -5.77 5.89
C MET A 1 15.05 -6.71 6.04
N ALA A 2 13.84 -6.25 5.80
CA ALA A 2 12.62 -7.04 5.92
C ALA A 2 11.67 -6.66 4.79
N LEU A 3 11.39 -7.63 3.92
CA LEU A 3 10.49 -7.44 2.80
C LEU A 3 9.05 -7.36 3.29
N ARG A 4 8.36 -6.29 2.93
CA ARG A 4 6.97 -6.04 3.31
C ARG A 4 6.09 -5.88 2.10
N THR A 5 5.05 -6.72 2.05
CA THR A 5 4.00 -6.61 1.04
C THR A 5 2.94 -5.60 1.47
N ILE A 6 2.67 -4.66 0.58
CA ILE A 6 1.68 -3.60 0.67
C ILE A 6 0.71 -3.75 -0.50
N TYR A 7 -0.57 -3.51 -0.25
CA TYR A 7 -1.62 -3.56 -1.25
C TYR A 7 -2.32 -2.19 -1.34
N PRO A 8 -2.79 -1.77 -2.53
CA PRO A 8 -3.52 -0.50 -2.68
C PRO A 8 -4.75 -0.41 -1.78
N CYS A 9 -5.48 -1.51 -1.59
CA CYS A 9 -6.66 -1.60 -0.72
C CYS A 9 -6.43 -1.12 0.73
N TYR A 10 -5.18 -1.11 1.21
CA TYR A 10 -4.85 -0.63 2.55
C TYR A 10 -5.10 0.87 2.72
N PHE A 11 -5.07 1.63 1.62
CA PHE A 11 -5.20 3.09 1.59
C PHE A 11 -6.52 3.57 1.01
N ASP A 12 -7.43 2.66 0.65
CA ASP A 12 -8.67 3.04 -0.01
C ASP A 12 -9.68 3.57 1.02
N VAL A 13 -10.08 4.84 0.86
CA VAL A 13 -11.05 5.49 1.74
C VAL A 13 -12.45 4.88 1.62
N SER A 14 -12.78 4.34 0.45
CA SER A 14 -14.09 3.73 0.16
C SER A 14 -14.30 2.40 0.89
N LEU A 15 -13.22 1.72 1.25
CA LEU A 15 -13.27 0.43 1.94
C LEU A 15 -13.32 0.60 3.45
N THR A 16 -14.04 -0.27 4.14
CA THR A 16 -13.98 -0.40 5.60
C THR A 16 -12.70 -1.11 6.05
N ARG A 17 -12.44 -1.11 7.37
CA ARG A 17 -11.33 -1.87 7.96
C ARG A 17 -11.44 -3.37 7.68
N LYS A 18 -12.66 -3.91 7.66
CA LYS A 18 -12.93 -5.33 7.38
C LYS A 18 -12.70 -5.68 5.91
N GLU A 19 -12.90 -4.73 5.00
CA GLU A 19 -12.72 -4.93 3.55
C GLU A 19 -11.28 -4.74 3.06
N GLY A 20 -10.39 -4.22 3.92
CA GLY A 20 -8.95 -4.17 3.65
C GLY A 20 -8.26 -2.89 4.09
N ARG A 21 -8.99 -1.78 4.33
CA ARG A 21 -8.36 -0.52 4.72
C ARG A 21 -7.56 -0.68 6.02
N ARG A 22 -6.30 -0.26 6.01
CA ARG A 22 -5.39 -0.33 7.17
C ARG A 22 -4.93 1.02 7.70
N VAL A 23 -5.20 2.12 7.01
CA VAL A 23 -4.96 3.48 7.51
C VAL A 23 -6.24 4.14 8.00
N ALA A 24 -6.10 5.25 8.75
CA ALA A 24 -7.23 6.07 9.16
C ALA A 24 -7.92 6.71 7.94
N LYS A 25 -9.19 7.10 8.05
CA LYS A 25 -9.90 7.74 6.93
C LYS A 25 -9.25 9.06 6.51
N SER A 26 -8.65 9.79 7.45
CA SER A 26 -7.92 11.04 7.20
C SER A 26 -6.64 10.86 6.39
N GLU A 27 -6.10 9.64 6.37
CA GLU A 27 -4.86 9.27 5.67
C GLU A 27 -5.14 8.41 4.43
N ALA A 28 -6.40 8.03 4.21
CA ALA A 28 -6.82 7.21 3.09
C ALA A 28 -7.14 8.10 1.88
N VAL A 29 -6.91 7.58 0.68
CA VAL A 29 -7.18 8.26 -0.59
C VAL A 29 -8.28 7.55 -1.38
N PRO A 30 -9.06 8.28 -2.19
CA PRO A 30 -9.98 7.63 -3.13
C PRO A 30 -9.21 6.93 -4.24
N GLN A 31 -9.59 5.67 -4.52
CA GLN A 31 -9.08 4.89 -5.65
C GLN A 31 -7.53 4.81 -5.70
N PRO A 32 -6.88 4.23 -4.68
CA PRO A 32 -5.43 4.07 -4.68
C PRO A 32 -4.97 3.18 -5.83
N ASN A 33 -3.96 3.64 -6.58
CA ASN A 33 -3.36 2.90 -7.69
C ASN A 33 -1.93 2.49 -7.33
N LEU A 34 -1.49 1.30 -7.78
CA LEU A 34 -0.14 0.77 -7.55
C LEU A 34 0.94 1.77 -7.95
N SER A 35 0.83 2.41 -9.12
CA SER A 35 1.81 3.39 -9.59
C SER A 35 1.92 4.60 -8.66
N ARG A 36 0.78 5.07 -8.12
CA ARG A 36 0.73 6.17 -7.16
C ARG A 36 1.40 5.77 -5.84
N LEU A 37 1.14 4.56 -5.35
CA LEU A 37 1.80 4.01 -4.17
C LEU A 37 3.32 3.88 -4.37
N ALA A 38 3.76 3.39 -5.52
CA ALA A 38 5.19 3.25 -5.83
C ALA A 38 5.90 4.62 -5.83
N ARG A 39 5.25 5.65 -6.42
CA ARG A 39 5.77 7.02 -6.41
C ARG A 39 5.80 7.61 -5.01
N ALA A 40 4.74 7.43 -4.22
CA ALA A 40 4.69 7.88 -2.83
C ALA A 40 5.79 7.22 -1.98
N ALA A 41 5.98 5.90 -2.13
CA ALA A 41 7.03 5.17 -1.45
C ALA A 41 8.44 5.69 -1.82
N LYS A 42 8.70 5.90 -3.12
CA LYS A 42 9.96 6.50 -3.60
C LYS A 42 10.18 7.90 -3.04
N SER A 43 9.14 8.74 -3.02
CA SER A 43 9.20 10.09 -2.46
C SER A 43 9.44 10.10 -0.94
N ALA A 44 8.97 9.08 -0.24
CA ALA A 44 9.22 8.88 1.19
C ALA A 44 10.60 8.26 1.49
N GLY A 45 11.46 8.08 0.48
CA GLY A 45 12.80 7.49 0.61
C GLY A 45 12.79 5.98 0.88
N LEU A 46 11.71 5.28 0.51
CA LEU A 46 11.59 3.83 0.72
C LEU A 46 12.10 3.07 -0.50
N ALA A 47 12.83 1.98 -0.24
CA ALA A 47 13.33 1.08 -1.27
C ALA A 47 12.23 0.12 -1.73
N VAL A 48 11.65 0.40 -2.90
CA VAL A 48 10.69 -0.50 -3.56
C VAL A 48 11.47 -1.64 -4.22
N ALA A 49 11.27 -2.86 -3.75
CA ALA A 49 11.92 -4.06 -4.25
C ALA A 49 11.20 -4.66 -5.47
N GLU A 50 9.86 -4.65 -5.46
CA GLU A 50 9.03 -5.25 -6.52
C GLU A 50 7.71 -4.51 -6.68
N GLU A 51 7.33 -4.25 -7.93
CA GLU A 51 6.00 -3.77 -8.32
C GLU A 51 5.35 -4.89 -9.16
N ASP A 52 4.31 -5.54 -8.65
CA ASP A 52 3.69 -6.69 -9.31
C ASP A 52 2.19 -6.41 -9.53
N THR A 53 1.83 -6.17 -10.80
CA THR A 53 0.45 -5.90 -11.24
C THR A 53 -0.38 -7.17 -11.43
N SER A 54 0.26 -8.34 -11.48
CA SER A 54 -0.42 -9.63 -11.71
C SER A 54 -1.06 -10.17 -10.43
N LYS A 55 -0.51 -9.81 -9.27
CA LYS A 55 -1.01 -10.23 -7.96
C LYS A 55 -1.98 -9.22 -7.36
N SER A 56 -2.77 -9.65 -6.40
CA SER A 56 -3.71 -8.78 -5.70
C SER A 56 -3.92 -9.29 -4.29
N HIS A 57 -4.58 -8.48 -3.46
CA HIS A 57 -4.92 -8.91 -2.11
C HIS A 57 -5.81 -10.18 -2.21
N PRO A 58 -5.56 -11.27 -1.45
CA PRO A 58 -6.30 -12.52 -1.60
C PRO A 58 -7.82 -12.36 -1.47
N ALA A 59 -8.26 -11.51 -0.54
CA ALA A 59 -9.69 -11.18 -0.36
C ALA A 59 -10.29 -10.33 -1.50
N ARG A 60 -9.46 -9.76 -2.38
CA ARG A 60 -9.84 -8.88 -3.51
C ARG A 60 -9.11 -9.27 -4.79
N TRP A 61 -8.96 -10.57 -5.03
CA TRP A 61 -8.27 -11.11 -6.20
C TRP A 61 -8.86 -10.62 -7.54
N PHE A 62 -10.19 -10.41 -7.57
CA PHE A 62 -10.92 -9.92 -8.75
C PHE A 62 -10.61 -8.45 -9.11
N ALA A 63 -10.11 -7.66 -8.15
CA ALA A 63 -9.90 -6.23 -8.34
C ALA A 63 -8.62 -5.89 -9.12
N ARG A 64 -7.68 -6.85 -9.25
CA ARG A 64 -6.44 -6.72 -10.05
C ARG A 64 -5.64 -5.45 -9.74
N GLU A 65 -5.53 -5.10 -8.47
CA GLU A 65 -4.92 -3.84 -8.02
C GLU A 65 -3.39 -3.89 -7.94
N GLY A 66 -2.80 -5.08 -8.01
CA GLY A 66 -1.35 -5.26 -7.82
C GLY A 66 -0.95 -5.43 -6.36
N ARG A 67 0.36 -5.59 -6.15
CA ARG A 67 1.04 -5.50 -4.86
C ARG A 67 2.37 -4.77 -5.01
N LEU A 68 2.80 -4.17 -3.92
CA LEU A 68 4.10 -3.54 -3.79
C LEU A 68 4.91 -4.27 -2.71
N VAL A 69 6.16 -4.61 -3.00
CA VAL A 69 7.10 -5.14 -2.01
C VAL A 69 8.14 -4.07 -1.71
N ILE A 70 8.26 -3.71 -0.44
CA ILE A 70 9.21 -2.69 0.03
C ILE A 70 10.18 -3.35 1.01
N ASP A 71 11.48 -3.07 0.88
CA ASP A 71 12.42 -3.38 1.96
C ASP A 71 12.35 -2.27 3.02
N PHE A 72 11.85 -2.62 4.20
CA PHE A 72 11.71 -1.69 5.30
C PHE A 72 12.00 -2.39 6.63
N ALA A 73 12.92 -1.85 7.42
CA ALA A 73 13.33 -2.44 8.69
C ALA A 73 12.40 -2.15 9.88
N GLY A 74 11.61 -1.05 9.84
CA GLY A 74 10.74 -0.60 10.95
C GLY A 74 9.50 -1.47 11.15
N SER A 75 8.38 -0.97 11.66
CA SER A 75 7.13 -1.76 11.72
C SER A 75 6.29 -1.67 10.43
N LYS A 76 5.33 -2.58 10.23
CA LYS A 76 4.40 -2.48 9.08
C LYS A 76 3.48 -1.27 9.21
N GLU A 77 3.10 -0.90 10.43
CA GLU A 77 2.25 0.27 10.68
C GLU A 77 2.98 1.57 10.33
N GLU A 78 4.22 1.75 10.80
CA GLU A 78 5.05 2.90 10.41
C GLU A 78 5.18 3.03 8.89
N LEU A 79 5.39 1.91 8.20
CA LEU A 79 5.48 1.89 6.74
C LEU A 79 4.19 2.40 6.08
N LEU A 80 3.03 1.97 6.58
CA LEU A 80 1.74 2.42 6.06
C LEU A 80 1.55 3.92 6.29
N HIS A 81 1.82 4.43 7.48
CA HIS A 81 1.71 5.87 7.76
C HIS A 81 2.68 6.70 6.90
N LYS A 82 3.92 6.24 6.70
CA LYS A 82 4.87 6.90 5.80
C LYS A 82 4.35 7.00 4.36
N ILE A 83 3.85 5.90 3.81
CA ILE A 83 3.30 5.91 2.45
C ILE A 83 2.05 6.77 2.38
N ALA A 84 1.16 6.69 3.37
CA ALA A 84 -0.06 7.48 3.42
C ALA A 84 0.22 8.99 3.48
N SER A 85 1.24 9.41 4.22
CA SER A 85 1.66 10.83 4.28
C SER A 85 2.20 11.36 2.95
N ALA A 86 2.61 10.47 2.04
CA ALA A 86 3.17 10.81 0.74
C ALA A 86 2.19 10.54 -0.43
N LEU A 87 0.94 10.12 -0.14
CA LEU A 87 -0.10 9.79 -1.12
C LEU A 87 -1.01 10.99 -1.42
#